data_AF-A0A1G1E8S5-F1
#
_entry.id   AF-A0A1G1E8S5-F1
#
_cell.length_a   1.000
_cell.length_b   1.000
_cell.length_c   1.000
_cell.angle_alpha   90.00
_cell.angle_beta   90.00
_cell.angle_gamma   90.00
#
_symmetry.space_group_name_H-M   'P 1'
#
loop_
_entity.id
_entity.type
_entity.pdbx_description
1 polymer ?
#
loop_
_entity_poly.entity_id
_entity_poly.type
_entity_poly.pdbx_seq_one_letter_code
_entity_poly.pdbx_strand_id
1 'polypeptide(L)'
;MAYANDVSYNDIFVEQLRNFMNKNDLLIGISGSGNSENVLRAIRYCNENGGVTFGICGLGGCKLREIAGKSLIIQSNDMQKVEDAHLIIVHSIMQWFNLTQSTPLVSGDRSAG
;
A
#
# COMPACT_ATOMS: atom_id res chain seq x y z
N MET A 1 0.27 -29.14 11.54
CA MET A 1 0.76 -27.82 12.01
C MET A 1 0.99 -26.80 10.88
N ALA A 2 1.03 -27.18 9.59
CA ALA A 2 1.14 -26.19 8.50
C ALA A 2 -0.19 -25.47 8.19
N TYR A 3 -1.31 -26.21 8.09
CA TYR A 3 -2.59 -25.64 7.66
C TYR A 3 -3.10 -24.47 8.51
N ALA A 4 -3.04 -24.57 9.85
CA ALA A 4 -3.47 -23.50 10.73
C ALA A 4 -2.52 -22.28 10.70
N ASN A 5 -1.21 -22.49 10.50
CA ASN A 5 -0.22 -21.42 10.42
C ASN A 5 -0.29 -20.68 9.07
N ASP A 6 -0.51 -21.39 7.97
CA ASP A 6 -0.60 -20.79 6.63
C ASP A 6 -1.85 -19.92 6.49
N VAL A 7 -2.97 -20.35 7.06
CA VAL A 7 -4.20 -19.53 7.14
C VAL A 7 -3.94 -18.27 7.96
N SER A 8 -3.33 -18.41 9.14
CA SER A 8 -2.97 -17.25 9.98
C SER A 8 -1.97 -16.31 9.29
N TYR A 9 -1.02 -16.83 8.53
CA TYR A 9 -0.05 -16.00 7.80
C TYR A 9 -0.71 -15.24 6.65
N ASN A 10 -1.61 -15.88 5.92
CA ASN A 10 -2.36 -15.23 4.84
C ASN A 10 -3.34 -14.17 5.38
N ASP A 11 -3.77 -14.25 6.64
CA ASP A 11 -4.65 -13.27 7.28
C ASP A 11 -3.94 -12.22 8.13
N ILE A 12 -2.61 -12.28 8.27
CA ILE A 12 -1.86 -11.45 9.23
C ILE A 12 -2.13 -9.95 9.07
N PHE A 13 -2.22 -9.46 7.84
CA PHE A 13 -2.51 -8.05 7.57
C PHE A 13 -4.00 -7.71 7.67
N VAL A 14 -4.89 -8.68 7.40
CA VAL A 14 -6.35 -8.49 7.55
C VAL A 14 -6.70 -8.29 9.01
N GLU A 15 -6.09 -9.04 9.92
CA GLU A 15 -6.33 -8.87 11.36
C GLU A 15 -5.87 -7.51 11.87
N GLN A 16 -4.81 -6.93 11.31
CA GLN A 16 -4.41 -5.56 11.62
C GLN A 16 -5.45 -4.55 11.11
N LEU A 17 -5.90 -4.70 9.85
CA LEU A 17 -6.89 -3.80 9.26
C LEU A 17 -8.22 -3.81 10.01
N ARG A 18 -8.69 -4.97 10.47
CA ARG A 18 -9.91 -5.10 11.28
C ARG A 18 -9.90 -4.22 12.52
N ASN A 19 -8.74 -4.04 13.14
CA ASN A 19 -8.61 -3.33 14.40
C ASN A 19 -8.32 -1.84 14.23
N PHE A 20 -7.64 -1.45 13.14
CA PHE A 20 -7.07 -0.10 13.02
C PHE A 20 -7.62 0.72 11.85
N MET A 21 -8.23 0.10 10.82
CA MET A 21 -8.64 0.85 9.64
C MET A 21 -9.95 1.60 9.87
N ASN A 22 -10.05 2.78 9.26
CA ASN A 22 -11.28 3.54 9.12
C ASN A 22 -11.69 3.65 7.65
N LYS A 23 -12.95 4.01 7.44
CA LYS A 23 -13.46 4.34 6.11
C LYS A 23 -12.63 5.47 5.49
N ASN A 24 -12.30 5.34 4.21
CA ASN A 24 -11.45 6.24 3.42
C ASN A 24 -9.96 6.23 3.78
N ASP A 25 -9.49 5.36 4.68
CA ASP A 25 -8.04 5.18 4.88
C ASP A 25 -7.39 4.65 3.60
N LEU A 26 -6.16 5.09 3.33
CA LEU A 26 -5.35 4.59 2.22
C LEU A 26 -4.49 3.41 2.69
N LEU A 27 -4.75 2.24 2.09
CA LEU A 27 -3.87 1.08 2.20
C LEU A 27 -2.93 1.00 0.99
N ILE A 28 -1.62 0.97 1.26
CA ILE A 28 -0.60 0.73 0.24
C ILE A 28 -0.11 -0.71 0.36
N GLY A 29 -0.44 -1.55 -0.61
CA GLY A 29 0.05 -2.93 -0.70
C GLY A 29 1.34 -2.99 -1.50
N ILE A 30 2.40 -3.56 -0.92
CA ILE A 30 3.70 -3.74 -1.61
C ILE A 30 3.98 -5.24 -1.74
N SER A 31 4.22 -5.71 -2.97
CA SER A 31 4.59 -7.11 -3.21
C SER A 31 5.48 -7.20 -4.46
N GLY A 32 6.70 -7.74 -4.32
CA GLY A 32 7.66 -7.89 -5.41
C GLY A 32 7.04 -8.49 -6.67
N SER A 33 6.37 -9.64 -6.53
CA SER A 33 5.66 -10.33 -7.63
C SER A 33 4.21 -9.89 -7.84
N GLY A 34 3.66 -9.10 -6.91
CA GLY A 34 2.24 -8.77 -6.88
C GLY A 34 1.31 -9.94 -6.52
N ASN A 35 1.84 -11.07 -6.04
CA ASN A 35 1.10 -12.32 -5.85
C ASN A 35 1.09 -12.83 -4.40
N SER A 36 1.63 -12.07 -3.45
CA SER A 36 1.62 -12.43 -2.03
C SER A 36 0.19 -12.47 -1.50
N GLU A 37 -0.31 -13.65 -1.14
CA GLU A 37 -1.73 -13.84 -0.79
C GLU A 37 -2.14 -13.01 0.43
N ASN A 38 -1.26 -12.84 1.41
CA ASN A 38 -1.49 -11.95 2.55
C ASN A 38 -1.74 -10.48 2.14
N VAL A 39 -1.01 -9.96 1.16
CA VAL A 39 -1.22 -8.61 0.61
C VAL A 39 -2.52 -8.56 -0.21
N LEU A 40 -2.79 -9.58 -1.02
CA LEU A 40 -4.01 -9.63 -1.83
C LEU A 40 -5.27 -9.66 -0.96
N ARG A 41 -5.26 -10.42 0.14
CA ARG A 41 -6.37 -10.48 1.11
C ARG A 41 -6.55 -9.15 1.84
N ALA A 42 -5.47 -8.48 2.22
CA ALA A 42 -5.53 -7.15 2.83
C ALA A 42 -6.16 -6.11 1.89
N ILE A 43 -5.79 -6.12 0.62
CA ILE A 43 -6.35 -5.20 -0.40
C ILE A 43 -7.84 -5.47 -0.62
N ARG A 44 -8.24 -6.74 -0.76
CA ARG A 44 -9.66 -7.12 -0.85
C ARG A 44 -10.45 -6.65 0.36
N TYR A 45 -9.95 -6.96 1.56
CA TYR A 45 -10.59 -6.53 2.81
C TYR A 45 -10.74 -5.01 2.88
N CYS A 46 -9.69 -4.26 2.54
CA CYS A 46 -9.74 -2.80 2.54
C CYS A 46 -10.79 -2.24 1.57
N ASN A 47 -10.84 -2.77 0.33
CA ASN A 47 -11.83 -2.38 -0.67
C ASN A 47 -13.27 -2.66 -0.19
N GLU A 48 -13.50 -3.85 0.40
CA GLU A 48 -14.82 -4.26 0.91
C GLU A 48 -15.29 -3.39 2.09
N ASN A 49 -14.35 -2.82 2.85
CA ASN A 49 -14.64 -2.01 4.04
C ASN A 49 -14.56 -0.49 3.78
N GLY A 50 -14.58 -0.08 2.51
CA GLY A 50 -14.69 1.33 2.12
C GLY A 50 -13.39 2.13 2.30
N GLY A 51 -12.24 1.47 2.34
CA GLY A 51 -10.93 2.11 2.21
C GLY A 51 -10.54 2.39 0.76
N VAL A 52 -9.42 3.09 0.59
CA VAL A 52 -8.78 3.34 -0.71
C VAL A 52 -7.55 2.47 -0.81
N THR A 53 -7.28 1.88 -1.97
CA THR A 53 -6.12 0.97 -2.15
C THR A 53 -5.18 1.44 -3.26
N PHE A 54 -3.88 1.27 -3.00
CA PHE A 54 -2.81 1.48 -3.97
C PHE A 54 -1.82 0.31 -3.94
N GLY A 55 -1.54 -0.28 -5.09
CA GLY A 55 -0.61 -1.40 -5.24
C GLY A 55 0.76 -0.95 -5.75
N ILE A 56 1.84 -1.50 -5.19
CA ILE A 56 3.20 -1.38 -5.74
C ILE A 56 3.74 -2.79 -5.96
N CYS A 57 4.04 -3.11 -7.20
CA CYS A 57 4.55 -4.43 -7.57
C CYS A 57 5.43 -4.37 -8.82
N GLY A 58 6.14 -5.46 -9.08
CA GLY A 58 6.80 -5.70 -10.36
C GLY A 58 6.50 -7.11 -10.86
N LEU A 59 7.31 -7.54 -11.82
CA LEU A 59 7.18 -8.82 -12.51
C LEU A 59 5.87 -8.92 -13.32
N GLY A 60 5.93 -9.53 -14.51
CA GLY A 60 4.85 -9.49 -15.50
C GLY A 60 3.47 -10.05 -15.08
N GLY A 61 3.34 -10.71 -13.92
CA GLY A 61 2.13 -11.41 -13.47
C GLY A 61 1.35 -10.77 -12.32
N CYS A 62 1.66 -9.54 -11.91
CA CYS A 62 1.14 -8.89 -10.70
C CYS A 62 -0.40 -8.89 -10.57
N LYS A 63 -0.98 -9.86 -9.83
CA LYS A 63 -2.43 -9.90 -9.48
C LYS A 63 -2.88 -8.69 -8.69
N LEU A 64 -1.99 -8.11 -7.87
CA LEU A 64 -2.27 -6.92 -7.10
C LEU A 64 -2.76 -5.74 -7.97
N ARG A 65 -2.28 -5.63 -9.22
CA ARG A 65 -2.72 -4.61 -10.18
C ARG A 65 -4.21 -4.69 -10.50
N GLU A 66 -4.77 -5.89 -10.50
CA GLU A 66 -6.15 -6.14 -10.92
C GLU A 66 -7.15 -5.76 -9.84
N ILE A 67 -6.73 -5.80 -8.57
CA ILE A 67 -7.63 -5.63 -7.41
C ILE A 67 -7.40 -4.32 -6.66
N ALA A 68 -6.24 -3.68 -6.79
CA ALA A 68 -6.01 -2.38 -6.16
C ALA A 68 -6.68 -1.25 -6.98
N GLY A 69 -7.20 -0.23 -6.30
CA GLY A 69 -7.86 0.90 -6.96
C GLY A 69 -6.93 1.67 -7.92
N LYS A 70 -5.65 1.77 -7.56
CA LYS A 70 -4.56 2.22 -8.45
C LYS A 70 -3.32 1.37 -8.22
N SER A 71 -2.37 1.39 -9.16
CA SER A 71 -1.10 0.69 -8.97
C SER A 71 0.07 1.34 -9.70
N LEU A 72 1.27 1.13 -9.14
CA LEU A 72 2.56 1.41 -9.75
C LEU A 72 3.26 0.09 -10.07
N ILE A 73 3.56 -0.14 -11.35
CA ILE A 73 4.13 -1.39 -11.84
C ILE A 73 5.57 -1.17 -12.29
N ILE A 74 6.52 -1.83 -11.62
CA ILE A 74 7.93 -1.81 -12.01
C ILE A 74 8.11 -2.78 -13.19
N GLN A 75 8.44 -2.21 -14.35
CA GLN A 75 8.66 -2.96 -15.59
C GLN A 75 10.04 -3.63 -15.60
N SER A 76 10.23 -4.58 -14.69
CA SER A 76 11.42 -5.41 -14.59
C SER A 76 11.01 -6.85 -14.32
N ASN A 77 11.71 -7.80 -14.93
CA ASN A 77 11.60 -9.22 -14.60
C ASN A 77 12.70 -9.67 -13.62
N ASP A 78 13.50 -8.73 -13.12
CA ASP A 78 14.55 -8.94 -12.15
C ASP A 78 14.07 -8.49 -10.76
N MET A 79 13.97 -9.45 -9.82
CA MET A 79 13.47 -9.20 -8.47
C MET A 79 14.30 -8.16 -7.73
N GLN A 80 15.63 -8.18 -7.87
CA GLN A 80 16.51 -7.25 -7.15
C GLN A 80 16.21 -5.82 -7.59
N LYS A 81 16.07 -5.59 -8.90
CA LYS A 81 15.69 -4.27 -9.44
C LYS A 81 14.30 -3.83 -8.99
N VAL A 82 13.36 -4.77 -8.85
CA VAL A 82 12.01 -4.46 -8.36
C VAL A 82 12.07 -4.03 -6.89
N GLU A 83 12.81 -4.76 -6.06
CA GLU A 83 12.98 -4.43 -4.64
C GLU A 83 13.73 -3.12 -4.43
N ASP A 84 14.80 -2.87 -5.21
CA ASP A 84 15.51 -1.58 -5.21
C ASP A 84 14.58 -0.42 -5.58
N ALA A 85 13.76 -0.60 -6.62
CA ALA A 85 12.78 0.42 -7.02
C ALA A 85 11.74 0.67 -5.93
N HIS A 86 11.21 -0.40 -5.29
CA HIS A 86 10.29 -0.27 -4.17
C HIS A 86 10.90 0.54 -3.02
N LEU A 87 12.17 0.25 -2.68
CA LEU A 87 12.88 0.96 -1.63
C LEU A 87 13.06 2.45 -1.96
N ILE A 88 13.42 2.78 -3.20
CA ILE A 88 13.54 4.17 -3.67
C ILE A 88 12.19 4.89 -3.54
N ILE A 89 11.11 4.27 -4.03
CA ILE A 89 9.76 4.85 -4.00
C ILE A 89 9.31 5.12 -2.57
N VAL A 90 9.48 4.15 -1.66
CA VAL A 90 9.10 4.31 -0.25
C VAL A 90 9.92 5.44 0.40
N HIS A 91 11.22 5.53 0.12
CA HIS A 91 12.04 6.64 0.60
C HIS A 91 11.61 8.00 0.02
N SER A 92 11.25 8.07 -1.26
CA SER A 92 10.75 9.31 -1.87
C SER A 92 9.43 9.76 -1.23
N ILE A 93 8.51 8.83 -0.98
CA ILE A 93 7.24 9.10 -0.29
C ILE A 93 7.50 9.60 1.14
N MET A 94 8.37 8.92 1.89
CA MET A 94 8.75 9.31 3.24
C MET A 94 9.36 10.72 3.28
N GLN A 95 10.30 11.03 2.39
CA GLN A 95 10.91 12.35 2.31
C GLN A 95 9.88 13.43 1.97
N TRP A 96 8.98 13.16 1.03
CA TRP A 96 7.91 14.08 0.70
C TRP A 96 7.00 14.36 1.90
N PHE A 97 6.59 13.33 2.64
CA PHE A 97 5.82 13.52 3.87
C PHE A 97 6.56 14.40 4.89
N ASN A 98 7.85 14.16 5.12
CA ASN A 98 8.64 14.93 6.06
C ASN A 98 8.73 16.42 5.67
N LEU A 99 8.86 16.72 4.38
CA LEU A 99 8.88 18.09 3.88
C LEU A 99 7.52 18.78 4.01
N THR A 100 6.43 18.07 3.72
CA THR A 100 5.08 18.64 3.81
C THR A 100 4.63 18.91 5.26
N GLN A 101 5.01 18.05 6.21
CA GLN A 101 4.72 18.24 7.63
C GLN A 101 5.53 19.40 8.26
N SER A 102 6.67 19.76 7.66
CA SER A 102 7.55 20.83 8.12
C SER A 102 7.17 22.21 7.59
N THR A 103 6.17 22.30 6.70
CA THR A 103 5.69 23.58 6.16
C THR A 103 4.48 24.05 6.97
N PRO A 104 4.51 25.20 7.67
CA PRO A 104 3.35 25.69 8.39
C PRO A 104 2.20 25.91 7.41
N LEU A 105 1.00 25.43 7.73
CA LEU A 105 -0.21 25.86 7.06
C LEU A 105 -0.31 27.37 7.23
N VAL A 106 -0.02 28.14 6.17
CA VAL A 106 -0.27 29.58 6.15
C VAL A 106 -1.77 29.76 6.39
N SER A 107 -2.12 30.19 7.60
CA SER A 107 -3.48 30.57 7.95
C SER A 107 -3.90 31.69 7.00
N GLY A 108 -4.82 31.39 6.09
CA GLY A 108 -5.42 32.38 5.20
C GLY A 108 -5.93 33.56 6.01
N ASP A 109 -5.41 34.72 5.67
CA ASP A 109 -5.84 36.04 6.12
C ASP A 109 -7.36 36.17 5.98
N ARG A 110 -8.05 36.34 7.12
CA ARG A 110 -9.39 36.95 7.14
C ARG A 110 -9.18 38.46 7.26
N SER A 111 -8.84 39.11 6.15
CA SER A 111 -9.10 40.54 6.01
C SER A 111 -10.57 40.72 5.64
N ALA A 112 -11.29 41.31 6.59
CA ALA A 112 -12.66 41.76 6.43
C ALA A 112 -12.78 42.74 5.25
N GLY A 113 -13.80 42.51 4.43
CA GLY A 113 -14.34 43.44 3.43
C GLY A 113 -15.83 43.21 3.33
#